data_AF-A0A0F2L8R1-F1
#
_entry.id   AF-A0A0F2L8R1-F1
#
_cell.length_a   1.000
_cell.length_b   1.000
_cell.length_c   1.000
_cell.angle_alpha   90.00
_cell.angle_beta   90.00
_cell.angle_gamma   90.00
#
_symmetry.space_group_name_H-M   'P 1'
#
loop_
_entity.id
_entity.type
_entity.pdbx_description
1 polymer ?
#
loop_
_entity_poly.entity_id
_entity_poly.type
_entity_poly.pdbx_seq_one_letter_code
_entity_poly.pdbx_strand_id
1 'polypeptide(L)'
;MRDDECDKKLKELEERIEALEGLVNLAIEELRDIRALLEKRAERPPAEAAAEEKPRGHPILQMIAEKKFMDINEIKSKTALRKLLERGAVVALRDEGANREVVTTKEVILELLNKLPLPVDEVEKLDEREYELLEILNRLGYVIKKDNKYMATDLAQEFKL
;
A
#
# COMPACT_ATOMS: atom_id res chain seq x y z
N MET A 1 1.20 45.30 -22.71
CA MET A 1 2.39 44.88 -21.93
C MET A 1 2.10 44.67 -20.45
N ARG A 2 1.44 45.58 -19.69
CA ARG A 2 1.04 45.29 -18.30
C ARG A 2 -0.20 44.40 -18.21
N ASP A 3 -1.16 44.59 -19.11
CA ASP A 3 -2.42 43.84 -19.09
C ASP A 3 -2.22 42.35 -19.42
N ASP A 4 -1.34 42.02 -20.38
CA ASP A 4 -1.01 40.62 -20.73
C ASP A 4 -0.33 39.83 -19.59
N GLU A 5 0.38 40.52 -18.70
CA GLU A 5 1.06 39.90 -17.56
C GLU A 5 0.09 39.69 -16.39
N CYS A 6 -0.86 40.61 -16.21
CA CYS A 6 -1.98 40.43 -15.29
C CYS A 6 -2.90 39.28 -15.72
N ASP A 7 -3.23 39.17 -17.00
CA ASP A 7 -4.09 38.10 -17.52
C ASP A 7 -3.46 36.71 -17.38
N LYS A 8 -2.13 36.60 -17.55
CA LYS A 8 -1.40 35.35 -17.32
C LYS A 8 -1.42 34.94 -15.84
N LYS A 9 -1.19 35.88 -14.93
CA LYS A 9 -1.25 35.60 -13.49
C LYS A 9 -2.66 35.26 -13.04
N LEU A 10 -3.67 35.86 -13.64
CA LEU A 10 -5.07 35.55 -13.36
C LEU A 10 -5.39 34.10 -13.73
N LYS A 11 -5.00 33.67 -14.94
CA LYS A 11 -5.18 32.28 -15.38
C LYS A 11 -4.42 31.27 -14.52
N GLU A 12 -3.19 31.58 -14.14
CA GLU A 12 -2.40 30.71 -13.26
C GLU A 12 -3.05 30.59 -11.87
N LEU A 13 -3.65 31.68 -11.36
CA LEU A 13 -4.42 31.64 -10.11
C LEU A 13 -5.71 30.84 -10.26
N GLU A 14 -6.43 30.97 -11.36
CA GLU A 14 -7.64 30.18 -11.66
C GLU A 14 -7.33 28.68 -11.70
N GLU A 15 -6.28 28.27 -12.42
CA GLU A 15 -5.85 26.86 -12.49
C GLU A 15 -5.44 26.32 -11.12
N ARG A 16 -4.78 27.14 -10.30
CA ARG A 16 -4.41 26.78 -8.92
C ARG A 16 -5.61 26.67 -8.00
N ILE A 17 -6.62 27.53 -8.18
CA ILE A 17 -7.87 27.47 -7.42
C ILE A 17 -8.65 26.20 -7.80
N GLU A 18 -8.78 25.88 -9.08
CA GLU A 18 -9.44 24.66 -9.55
C GLU A 18 -8.75 23.40 -8.98
N ALA A 19 -7.42 23.39 -8.95
CA ALA A 19 -6.66 22.31 -8.32
C ALA A 19 -6.92 22.20 -6.81
N LEU A 20 -7.00 23.34 -6.10
CA LEU A 20 -7.33 23.36 -4.67
C LEU A 20 -8.77 22.92 -4.41
N GLU A 21 -9.73 23.33 -5.22
CA GLU A 21 -11.13 22.89 -5.12
C GLU A 21 -11.26 21.38 -5.31
N GLY A 22 -10.52 20.82 -6.27
CA GLY A 22 -10.42 19.36 -6.44
C GLY A 22 -9.86 18.66 -5.20
N LEU A 23 -8.81 19.20 -4.58
CA LEU A 23 -8.23 18.64 -3.36
C LEU A 23 -9.18 18.74 -2.16
N VAL A 24 -9.91 19.85 -2.03
CA VAL A 24 -10.90 20.04 -0.97
C VAL A 24 -12.07 19.07 -1.13
N ASN A 25 -12.58 18.89 -2.35
CA ASN A 25 -13.65 17.93 -2.61
C ASN A 25 -13.24 16.50 -2.25
N LEU A 26 -12.01 16.10 -2.61
CA LEU A 26 -11.48 14.79 -2.27
C LEU A 26 -11.31 14.61 -0.75
N ALA A 27 -10.78 15.62 -0.05
CA ALA A 27 -10.66 15.59 1.41
C ALA A 27 -12.04 15.48 2.09
N ILE A 28 -13.07 16.12 1.54
CA ILE A 28 -14.45 16.00 2.04
C ILE A 28 -14.99 14.58 1.85
N GLU A 29 -14.69 13.92 0.73
CA GLU A 29 -15.07 12.52 0.49
C GLU A 29 -14.38 11.58 1.48
N GLU A 30 -13.06 11.72 1.69
CA GLU A 30 -12.32 10.91 2.67
C GLU A 30 -12.84 11.12 4.11
N LEU A 31 -13.18 12.36 4.50
CA LEU A 31 -13.77 12.65 5.80
C LEU A 31 -15.17 12.04 5.95
N ARG A 32 -15.96 11.97 4.88
CA ARG A 32 -17.26 11.28 4.88
C ARG A 32 -17.09 9.77 5.07
N ASP A 33 -16.10 9.17 4.41
CA ASP A 33 -15.79 7.75 4.55
C ASP A 33 -15.34 7.41 5.97
N ILE A 34 -14.45 8.22 6.55
CA ILE A 34 -14.00 8.07 7.94
C ILE A 34 -15.19 8.19 8.90
N ARG A 35 -16.07 9.18 8.69
CA ARG A 35 -17.26 9.37 9.51
C ARG A 35 -18.21 8.17 9.43
N ALA A 36 -18.45 7.62 8.25
CA ALA A 36 -19.28 6.43 8.07
C ALA A 36 -18.69 5.20 8.78
N LEU A 37 -17.35 5.05 8.81
CA LEU A 37 -16.68 3.99 9.56
C LEU A 37 -16.84 4.16 11.08
N LEU A 38 -16.77 5.40 11.57
CA LEU A 38 -16.96 5.68 13.00
C LEU A 38 -18.41 5.48 13.45
N GLU A 39 -19.39 5.88 12.64
CA GLU A 39 -20.82 5.67 12.91
C GLU A 39 -21.17 4.17 12.95
N LYS A 40 -20.62 3.36 12.04
CA LYS A 40 -20.77 1.89 12.06
C LYS A 40 -20.17 1.23 13.31
N ARG A 41 -19.14 1.83 13.91
CA ARG A 41 -18.49 1.31 15.14
C ARG A 41 -19.33 1.56 16.40
N ALA A 42 -20.27 2.50 16.36
CA ALA A 42 -21.13 2.84 17.49
C ALA A 42 -22.40 1.98 17.59
N GLU A 43 -22.80 1.26 16.53
CA GLU A 43 -24.17 0.69 16.42
C GLU A 43 -24.29 -0.85 16.32
N ARG A 44 -23.23 -1.67 16.43
CA ARG A 44 -23.38 -3.15 16.30
C ARG A 44 -22.92 -3.98 17.51
N PRO A 45 -23.82 -4.79 18.12
CA PRO A 45 -23.45 -5.92 18.98
C PRO A 45 -22.86 -7.09 18.17
N PRO A 46 -22.12 -8.00 18.81
CA PRO A 46 -21.33 -9.02 18.11
C PRO A 46 -22.17 -10.28 17.84
N ALA A 47 -22.80 -10.40 16.66
CA ALA A 47 -23.37 -11.68 16.25
C ALA A 47 -23.56 -11.92 14.74
N GLU A 48 -23.51 -10.91 13.86
CA GLU A 48 -23.91 -11.10 12.45
C GLU A 48 -22.89 -10.57 11.42
N ALA A 49 -21.60 -10.71 11.71
CA ALA A 49 -20.50 -10.31 10.83
C ALA A 49 -20.23 -11.32 9.69
N ALA A 50 -21.28 -11.82 9.02
CA ALA A 50 -21.13 -12.83 7.95
C ALA A 50 -21.46 -12.32 6.53
N ALA A 51 -21.82 -11.05 6.35
CA ALA A 51 -22.02 -10.47 5.02
C ALA A 51 -21.85 -8.94 5.05
N GLU A 52 -20.63 -8.46 5.32
CA GLU A 52 -20.35 -7.02 5.28
C GLU A 52 -19.48 -6.65 4.07
N GLU A 53 -20.10 -5.90 3.15
CA GLU A 53 -19.44 -5.16 2.07
C GLU A 53 -18.27 -4.34 2.62
N LYS A 54 -17.04 -4.76 2.30
CA LYS A 54 -15.82 -4.02 2.65
C LYS A 54 -15.81 -2.64 1.99
N PRO A 55 -15.41 -1.57 2.72
CA PRO A 55 -15.35 -0.21 2.19
C PRO A 55 -14.37 -0.14 1.00
N ARG A 56 -14.77 0.58 -0.05
CA ARG A 56 -14.06 0.67 -1.34
C ARG A 56 -12.75 1.45 -1.22
N GLY A 57 -11.68 0.79 -0.77
CA GLY A 57 -10.31 1.24 -1.00
C GLY A 57 -9.93 1.24 -2.49
N HIS A 58 -8.86 1.96 -2.86
CA HIS A 58 -8.35 2.01 -4.23
C HIS A 58 -8.17 0.57 -4.79
N PRO A 59 -8.61 0.24 -6.02
CA PRO A 59 -8.63 -1.14 -6.51
C PRO A 59 -7.30 -1.89 -6.42
N ILE A 60 -6.18 -1.19 -6.67
CA ILE A 60 -4.82 -1.74 -6.52
C ILE A 60 -4.56 -2.20 -5.07
N LEU A 61 -4.99 -1.41 -4.06
CA LEU A 61 -4.80 -1.75 -2.66
C LEU A 61 -5.64 -2.96 -2.26
N GLN A 62 -6.87 -3.07 -2.77
CA GLN A 62 -7.72 -4.25 -2.55
C GLN A 62 -7.08 -5.51 -3.14
N MET A 63 -6.59 -5.42 -4.38
CA MET A 63 -5.90 -6.55 -5.01
C MET A 63 -4.62 -6.95 -4.26
N ILE A 64 -3.85 -5.99 -3.74
CA ILE A 64 -2.68 -6.29 -2.91
C ILE A 64 -3.09 -6.92 -1.57
N ALA A 65 -4.15 -6.42 -0.93
CA ALA A 65 -4.65 -7.01 0.33
C ALA A 65 -5.10 -8.47 0.14
N GLU A 66 -5.67 -8.81 -1.02
CA GLU A 66 -6.09 -10.17 -1.35
C GLU A 66 -4.92 -11.06 -1.77
N LYS A 67 -3.99 -10.54 -2.59
CA LYS A 67 -2.91 -11.34 -3.21
C LYS A 67 -1.56 -11.19 -2.51
N LYS A 68 -1.48 -10.44 -1.42
CA LYS A 68 -0.28 -10.00 -0.68
C LYS A 68 0.65 -9.06 -1.45
N PHE A 69 0.84 -9.27 -2.74
CA PHE A 69 1.57 -8.39 -3.63
C PHE A 69 1.11 -8.59 -5.08
N MET A 70 1.60 -7.77 -5.99
CA MET A 70 1.34 -7.89 -7.44
C MET A 70 2.60 -7.62 -8.23
N ASP A 71 2.76 -8.25 -9.40
CA ASP A 71 3.81 -7.87 -10.32
C ASP A 71 3.49 -6.49 -10.91
N ILE A 72 4.49 -5.62 -11.03
CA ILE A 72 4.27 -4.26 -11.56
C ILE A 72 3.67 -4.31 -12.97
N ASN A 73 3.98 -5.35 -13.74
CA ASN A 73 3.51 -5.54 -15.11
C ASN A 73 2.03 -5.92 -15.21
N GLU A 74 1.46 -6.52 -14.15
CA GLU A 74 0.04 -6.88 -14.08
C GLU A 74 -0.87 -5.66 -13.84
N ILE A 75 -0.29 -4.55 -13.39
CA ILE A 75 -1.04 -3.34 -13.05
C ILE A 75 -1.29 -2.49 -14.29
N LYS A 76 -2.55 -2.48 -14.74
CA LYS A 76 -3.01 -1.74 -15.92
C LYS A 76 -2.83 -0.22 -15.79
N SER A 77 -3.11 0.35 -14.62
CA SER A 77 -3.04 1.81 -14.40
C SER A 77 -1.70 2.22 -13.80
N LYS A 78 -0.71 2.49 -14.66
CA LYS A 78 0.63 2.94 -14.24
C LYS A 78 0.59 4.31 -13.53
N THR A 79 -0.31 5.20 -13.96
CA THR A 79 -0.48 6.52 -13.33
C THR A 79 -1.01 6.40 -11.90
N ALA A 80 -1.99 5.52 -11.67
CA ALA A 80 -2.51 5.29 -10.32
C ALA A 80 -1.47 4.64 -9.42
N LEU A 81 -0.73 3.65 -9.94
CA LEU A 81 0.36 3.03 -9.20
C LEU A 81 1.44 4.06 -8.80
N ARG A 82 1.86 4.92 -9.74
CA ARG A 82 2.84 5.97 -9.45
C ARG A 82 2.38 6.87 -8.31
N LYS A 83 1.12 7.31 -8.32
CA LYS A 83 0.55 8.13 -7.23
C LYS A 83 0.54 7.39 -5.89
N LEU A 84 0.28 6.08 -5.88
CA LEU A 84 0.31 5.27 -4.65
C LEU A 84 1.73 5.08 -4.11
N LEU A 85 2.73 4.92 -5.00
CA LEU A 85 4.14 4.87 -4.63
C LEU A 85 4.63 6.21 -4.07
N GLU A 86 4.32 7.33 -4.74
CA GLU A 86 4.69 8.68 -4.30
C GLU A 86 4.11 9.02 -2.91
N ARG A 87 2.92 8.52 -2.60
CA ARG A 87 2.25 8.69 -1.30
C ARG A 87 2.71 7.66 -0.24
N GLY A 88 3.57 6.71 -0.59
CA GLY A 88 4.01 5.64 0.32
C GLY A 88 2.94 4.62 0.70
N ALA A 89 1.77 4.64 0.04
CA ALA A 89 0.68 3.69 0.28
C ALA A 89 1.02 2.28 -0.24
N VAL A 90 1.91 2.22 -1.24
CA VAL A 90 2.44 1.00 -1.82
C VAL A 90 3.97 1.11 -1.82
N VAL A 91 4.64 -0.02 -1.63
CA VAL A 91 6.10 -0.18 -1.69
C VAL A 91 6.42 -1.02 -2.93
N ALA A 92 7.42 -0.58 -3.69
CA ALA A 92 8.00 -1.37 -4.77
C ALA A 92 9.21 -2.16 -4.25
N LEU A 93 9.20 -3.47 -4.49
CA LEU A 93 10.29 -4.38 -4.19
C LEU A 93 10.91 -4.80 -5.53
N ARG A 94 12.11 -4.30 -5.82
CA ARG A 94 12.84 -4.61 -7.06
C ARG A 94 13.89 -5.68 -6.79
N ASP A 95 13.58 -6.90 -7.20
CA ASP A 95 14.46 -8.06 -7.13
C ASP A 95 15.29 -8.16 -8.41
N GLU A 96 16.49 -7.58 -8.38
CA GLU A 96 17.42 -7.60 -9.52
C GLU A 96 17.90 -9.02 -9.84
N GLY A 97 18.02 -9.89 -8.84
CA GLY A 97 18.48 -11.28 -9.03
C GLY A 97 17.47 -12.13 -9.83
N ALA A 98 16.18 -11.84 -9.67
CA ALA A 98 15.11 -12.48 -10.43
C ALA A 98 14.61 -11.64 -11.63
N ASN A 99 15.20 -10.46 -11.86
CA ASN A 99 14.74 -9.45 -12.82
C ASN A 99 13.22 -9.20 -12.71
N ARG A 100 12.73 -9.04 -11.47
CA ARG A 100 11.31 -8.92 -11.16
C ARG A 100 11.06 -7.72 -10.26
N GLU A 101 9.99 -6.98 -10.55
CA GLU A 101 9.56 -5.85 -9.74
C GLU A 101 8.12 -6.08 -9.29
N VAL A 102 7.94 -6.21 -7.98
CA VAL A 102 6.64 -6.43 -7.37
C VAL A 102 6.26 -5.25 -6.49
N VAL A 103 4.97 -5.09 -6.25
CA VAL A 103 4.44 -4.04 -5.39
C VAL A 103 3.54 -4.64 -4.31
N THR A 104 3.68 -4.11 -3.10
CA THR A 104 2.94 -4.56 -1.91
C THR A 104 2.66 -3.37 -0.98
N THR A 105 1.96 -3.55 0.13
CA THR A 105 1.78 -2.50 1.15
C THR A 105 2.75 -2.72 2.31
N LYS A 106 3.07 -1.64 3.05
CA LYS A 106 3.83 -1.75 4.29
C LYS A 106 3.17 -2.71 5.28
N GLU A 107 1.84 -2.68 5.37
CA GLU A 107 1.05 -3.55 6.24
C GLU A 107 1.30 -5.03 5.97
N VAL A 108 1.26 -5.45 4.70
CA VAL A 108 1.50 -6.85 4.34
C VAL A 108 2.94 -7.28 4.66
N ILE A 109 3.93 -6.42 4.41
CA ILE A 109 5.32 -6.70 4.80
C ILE A 109 5.43 -6.84 6.31
N LEU A 110 4.83 -5.92 7.09
CA LEU A 110 4.85 -5.95 8.53
C LEU A 110 4.16 -7.19 9.12
N GLU A 111 3.01 -7.60 8.56
CA GLU A 111 2.34 -8.84 8.95
C GLU A 111 3.29 -10.04 8.84
N LEU A 112 4.04 -10.13 7.75
CA LEU A 112 5.01 -11.21 7.55
C LEU A 112 6.22 -11.08 8.47
N LEU A 113 6.79 -9.87 8.60
CA LEU A 113 7.94 -9.62 9.48
C LEU A 113 7.62 -9.87 10.96
N ASN A 114 6.38 -9.63 11.39
CA ASN A 114 5.92 -9.91 12.76
C ASN A 114 5.84 -11.40 13.08
N LYS A 115 5.81 -12.28 12.07
CA LYS A 115 5.90 -13.74 12.25
C LYS A 115 7.35 -14.22 12.46
N LEU A 116 8.35 -13.34 12.27
CA LEU A 116 9.77 -13.69 12.43
C LEU A 116 10.21 -13.51 13.90
N PRO A 117 11.13 -14.34 14.41
CA PRO A 117 11.88 -15.38 13.70
C PRO A 117 11.08 -16.65 13.42
N LEU A 118 11.13 -17.15 12.18
CA LEU A 118 10.34 -18.31 11.73
C LEU A 118 11.25 -19.49 11.36
N PRO A 119 11.13 -20.66 12.01
CA PRO A 119 11.87 -21.88 11.62
C PRO A 119 11.52 -22.35 10.20
N VAL A 120 12.48 -22.92 9.48
CA VAL A 120 12.25 -23.46 8.12
C VAL A 120 11.11 -24.48 8.11
N ASP A 121 10.97 -25.28 9.15
CA ASP A 121 9.92 -26.29 9.27
C ASP A 121 8.51 -25.68 9.45
N GLU A 122 8.44 -24.43 9.92
CA GLU A 122 7.18 -23.68 10.05
C GLU A 122 6.86 -22.85 8.81
N VAL A 123 7.87 -22.58 7.97
CA VAL A 123 7.69 -21.86 6.70
C VAL A 123 6.78 -22.61 5.75
N GLU A 124 6.75 -23.96 5.81
CA GLU A 124 5.81 -24.80 5.04
C GLU A 124 4.33 -24.55 5.39
N LYS A 125 4.05 -23.90 6.52
CA LYS A 125 2.69 -23.55 6.95
C LYS A 125 2.22 -22.19 6.44
N LEU A 126 3.12 -21.39 5.86
CA LEU A 126 2.75 -20.13 5.23
C LEU A 126 1.96 -20.41 3.96
N ASP A 127 1.08 -19.48 3.59
CA ASP A 127 0.48 -19.55 2.26
C ASP A 127 1.53 -19.32 1.18
N GLU A 128 1.26 -19.83 -0.04
CA GLU A 128 2.20 -19.77 -1.16
C GLU A 128 2.66 -18.34 -1.47
N ARG A 129 1.77 -17.35 -1.31
CA ARG A 129 2.08 -15.94 -1.59
C ARG A 129 2.90 -15.32 -0.47
N GLU A 130 2.61 -15.65 0.79
CA GLU A 130 3.45 -15.26 1.93
C GLU A 130 4.85 -15.87 1.84
N TYR A 131 4.96 -17.13 1.42
CA TYR A 131 6.25 -17.78 1.18
C TYR A 131 7.03 -17.08 0.05
N GLU A 132 6.38 -16.82 -1.08
CA GLU A 132 6.99 -16.13 -2.21
C GLU A 132 7.46 -14.72 -1.81
N LEU A 133 6.66 -13.99 -1.02
CA LEU A 133 7.05 -12.69 -0.48
C LEU A 133 8.23 -12.80 0.49
N LEU A 134 8.26 -13.82 1.35
CA LEU A 134 9.38 -14.09 2.26
C LEU A 134 10.68 -14.32 1.50
N GLU A 135 10.63 -15.07 0.41
CA GLU A 135 11.80 -15.30 -0.45
C GLU A 135 12.27 -14.01 -1.13
N ILE A 136 11.34 -13.18 -1.63
CA ILE A 136 11.67 -11.87 -2.21
C ILE A 136 12.36 -11.01 -1.15
N LEU A 137 11.79 -10.89 0.05
CA LEU A 137 12.39 -10.12 1.14
C LEU A 137 13.76 -10.68 1.57
N ASN A 138 13.96 -11.99 1.48
CA ASN A 138 15.24 -12.63 1.77
C ASN A 138 16.30 -12.30 0.70
N ARG A 139 15.95 -12.31 -0.59
CA ARG A 139 16.86 -11.90 -1.67
C ARG A 139 17.23 -10.43 -1.62
N LEU A 140 16.30 -9.59 -1.17
CA LEU A 140 16.52 -8.15 -0.97
C LEU A 140 17.27 -7.83 0.34
N GLY A 141 17.53 -8.83 1.19
CA GLY A 141 18.29 -8.67 2.43
C GLY A 141 17.50 -8.10 3.62
N TYR A 142 16.18 -7.91 3.49
CA TYR A 142 15.30 -7.54 4.60
C TYR A 142 15.09 -8.69 5.58
N VAL A 143 15.19 -9.92 5.08
CA VAL A 143 15.15 -11.14 5.87
C VAL A 143 16.43 -11.94 5.57
N ILE A 144 16.94 -12.67 6.54
CA ILE A 144 18.06 -13.60 6.36
C ILE A 144 17.72 -14.96 6.92
N LYS A 145 18.12 -16.01 6.20
CA LYS A 145 18.11 -17.37 6.72
C LYS A 145 19.39 -17.64 7.51
N LYS A 146 19.27 -17.76 8.83
CA LYS A 146 20.37 -18.07 9.76
C LYS A 146 19.92 -19.11 10.78
N ASP A 147 20.79 -20.07 11.10
CA ASP A 147 20.53 -21.11 12.12
C ASP A 147 19.21 -21.88 11.90
N ASN A 148 18.90 -22.19 10.63
CA ASN A 148 17.66 -22.83 10.18
C ASN A 148 16.37 -22.05 10.50
N LYS A 149 16.47 -20.72 10.62
CA LYS A 149 15.34 -19.80 10.83
C LYS A 149 15.47 -18.58 9.93
N TYR A 150 14.35 -18.01 9.54
CA TYR A 150 14.29 -16.70 8.90
C TYR A 150 14.22 -15.63 9.99
N MET A 151 15.06 -14.60 9.89
CA MET A 151 15.11 -13.47 10.83
C MET A 151 15.06 -12.16 10.07
N ALA A 152 14.35 -11.17 10.61
CA ALA A 152 14.38 -9.80 10.08
C ALA A 152 15.76 -9.17 10.32
N THR A 153 16.25 -8.40 9.34
CA THR A 153 17.49 -7.62 9.45
C THR A 153 17.21 -6.18 9.89
N ASP A 154 18.27 -5.40 10.11
CA ASP A 154 18.14 -3.97 10.40
C ASP A 154 17.53 -3.20 9.23
N LEU A 155 17.70 -3.66 7.98
CA LEU A 155 17.06 -3.06 6.80
C LEU A 155 15.54 -3.10 6.92
N ALA A 156 14.98 -4.17 7.49
CA ALA A 156 13.53 -4.31 7.64
C ALA A 156 12.90 -3.31 8.63
N GLN A 157 13.72 -2.55 9.38
CA GLN A 157 13.22 -1.49 10.25
C GLN A 157 12.59 -0.33 9.46
N GLU A 158 12.94 -0.14 8.18
CA GLU A 158 12.35 0.92 7.35
C GLU A 158 10.83 0.80 7.21
N PHE A 159 10.30 -0.42 7.33
CA PHE A 159 8.85 -0.68 7.26
C PHE A 159 8.13 -0.40 8.57
N LYS A 160 8.86 -0.29 9.69
CA LYS A 160 8.30 0.00 11.02
C LYS A 160 8.20 1.49 11.32
N LEU A 161 8.73 2.33 10.42
CA LEU A 161 8.72 3.81 10.46
C LEU A 161 7.61 4.36 9.55
#